data_AF-A0A816AFW3-F1
#
_entry.id   AF-A0A816AFW3-F1
#
_cell.length_a   1.000
_cell.length_b   1.000
_cell.length_c   1.000
_cell.angle_alpha   90.00
_cell.angle_beta   90.00
_cell.angle_gamma   90.00
#
_symmetry.space_group_name_H-M   'P 1'
#
loop_
_entity.id
_entity.type
_entity.pdbx_description
1 polymer ?
#
loop_
_entity_poly.entity_id
_entity_poly.type
_entity_poly.pdbx_seq_one_letter_code
_entity_poly.pdbx_strand_id
1 'polypeptide(L)'
;MDNELNRYYIKIRTILKIDPKTIHEELVTALGPNAPSYTTVTRWAKHFREGREDVNDDPRSGRPVSELTDENIELVRQVISNDPHSTYDEIIAETSLSHGITERIIHDCLKMKKVTSRWVPHQLTDEQKQQRVKLCRENLTKFQNGS
;
A
#
# COMPACT_ATOMS: atom_id res chain seq x y z
N MET A 1 -23.53 10.58 -13.57
CA MET A 1 -23.97 11.32 -12.38
C MET A 1 -23.55 10.51 -11.16
N ASP A 2 -23.15 11.17 -10.07
CA ASP A 2 -22.51 10.53 -8.94
C ASP A 2 -23.45 9.56 -8.20
N ASN A 3 -22.98 8.32 -7.99
CA ASN A 3 -23.74 7.28 -7.29
C ASN A 3 -24.01 7.68 -5.83
N GLU A 4 -23.16 8.53 -5.24
CA GLU A 4 -23.34 9.04 -3.88
C GLU A 4 -24.56 9.96 -3.75
N LEU A 5 -24.78 10.85 -4.72
CA LEU A 5 -25.94 11.76 -4.72
C LEU A 5 -27.27 11.00 -4.75
N ASN A 6 -27.33 9.93 -5.55
CA ASN A 6 -28.50 9.06 -5.61
C ASN A 6 -28.77 8.37 -4.27
N ARG A 7 -27.71 7.91 -3.58
CA ARG A 7 -27.83 7.28 -2.26
C ARG A 7 -28.25 8.26 -1.19
N TYR A 8 -27.75 9.49 -1.23
CA TYR A 8 -28.16 10.55 -0.32
C TYR A 8 -29.65 10.89 -0.48
N TYR A 9 -30.12 10.97 -1.72
CA TYR A 9 -31.55 11.16 -2.01
C TYR A 9 -32.39 10.01 -1.43
N ILE A 10 -31.99 8.75 -1.70
CA ILE A 10 -32.68 7.57 -1.16
C ILE A 10 -32.69 7.60 0.37
N LYS A 11 -31.59 7.99 1.01
CA LYS A 11 -31.49 8.11 2.48
C LYS A 11 -32.53 9.08 3.03
N ILE A 12 -32.56 10.32 2.52
CA ILE A 12 -33.52 11.34 2.97
C ILE A 12 -34.95 10.86 2.79
N ARG A 13 -35.29 10.35 1.60
CA ARG A 13 -36.65 9.88 1.29
C ARG A 13 -37.07 8.68 2.16
N THR A 14 -36.14 7.78 2.46
CA THR A 14 -36.39 6.63 3.34
C THR A 14 -36.65 7.09 4.79
N ILE A 15 -35.89 8.08 5.29
CA ILE A 15 -36.11 8.67 6.62
C ILE A 15 -37.49 9.37 6.69
N LEU A 16 -37.90 10.01 5.59
CA LEU A 16 -39.25 10.58 5.43
C LEU A 16 -40.35 9.52 5.26
N LYS A 17 -40.03 8.23 5.38
CA LYS A 17 -40.95 7.09 5.29
C LYS A 17 -41.67 6.97 3.94
N ILE A 18 -41.04 7.42 2.87
CA ILE A 18 -41.57 7.26 1.51
C ILE A 18 -41.26 5.84 1.02
N ASP A 19 -42.21 5.25 0.29
CA ASP A 19 -42.08 3.89 -0.22
C ASP A 19 -40.98 3.81 -1.31
N PRO A 20 -40.12 2.77 -1.31
CA PRO A 20 -39.06 2.61 -2.30
C PRO A 20 -39.53 2.64 -3.76
N LYS A 21 -40.79 2.26 -4.04
CA LYS A 21 -41.38 2.36 -5.37
C LYS A 21 -41.49 3.81 -5.82
N THR A 22 -42.05 4.67 -4.97
CA THR A 22 -42.18 6.11 -5.25
C THR A 22 -40.82 6.77 -5.39
N ILE A 23 -39.84 6.40 -4.54
CA ILE A 23 -38.46 6.90 -4.64
C ILE A 23 -37.85 6.55 -6.01
N HIS A 24 -38.07 5.33 -6.49
CA HIS A 24 -37.57 4.90 -7.80
C HIS A 24 -38.25 5.66 -8.95
N GLU A 25 -39.58 5.83 -8.88
CA GLU A 25 -40.33 6.61 -9.88
C GLU A 25 -39.83 8.06 -9.96
N GLU A 26 -39.62 8.73 -8.81
CA GLU A 26 -39.05 10.09 -8.73
C GLU A 26 -37.65 10.16 -9.38
N LEU A 27 -36.79 9.18 -9.07
CA LEU A 27 -35.44 9.09 -9.64
C LEU A 27 -35.46 8.82 -11.15
N VAL A 28 -36.37 7.99 -11.64
CA VAL A 28 -36.56 7.72 -13.08
C VAL A 28 -37.08 8.97 -13.79
N THR A 29 -38.02 9.70 -13.20
CA THR A 29 -38.52 10.97 -13.76
C THR A 29 -37.40 12.00 -13.86
N ALA A 30 -36.55 12.11 -12.84
CA ALA A 30 -35.47 13.11 -12.82
C ALA A 30 -34.25 12.72 -13.68
N LEU A 31 -33.88 11.44 -13.74
CA LEU A 31 -32.60 10.97 -14.29
C LEU A 31 -32.73 10.12 -15.56
N GLY A 32 -33.95 9.68 -15.89
CA GLY A 32 -34.26 8.83 -17.04
C GLY A 32 -33.34 7.59 -17.11
N PRO A 33 -32.56 7.41 -18.19
CA PRO A 33 -31.69 6.25 -18.38
C PRO A 33 -30.54 6.16 -17.37
N ASN A 34 -30.20 7.26 -16.68
CA ASN A 34 -29.15 7.30 -15.67
C ASN A 34 -29.66 6.99 -14.25
N ALA A 35 -30.95 6.67 -14.10
CA ALA A 35 -31.53 6.34 -12.81
C ALA A 35 -31.00 5.00 -12.27
N PRO A 36 -30.81 4.85 -10.95
CA PRO A 36 -30.49 3.58 -10.36
C PRO A 36 -31.65 2.59 -10.53
N SER A 37 -31.32 1.30 -10.64
CA SER A 37 -32.33 0.24 -10.73
C SER A 37 -33.21 0.20 -9.48
N TYR A 38 -34.45 -0.26 -9.63
CA TYR A 38 -35.35 -0.50 -8.50
C TYR A 38 -34.73 -1.39 -7.40
N THR A 39 -33.95 -2.40 -7.80
CA THR A 39 -33.21 -3.28 -6.87
C THR A 39 -32.16 -2.54 -6.06
N THR A 40 -31.50 -1.54 -6.65
CA THR A 40 -30.53 -0.70 -5.95
C THR A 40 -31.24 0.22 -4.95
N VAL A 41 -32.35 0.84 -5.35
CA VAL A 41 -33.15 1.72 -4.49
C VAL A 41 -33.68 0.97 -3.27
N THR A 42 -34.30 -0.20 -3.49
CA THR A 42 -34.84 -1.04 -2.42
C THR A 42 -33.78 -1.55 -1.45
N ARG A 43 -32.60 -1.97 -1.96
CA ARG A 43 -31.47 -2.40 -1.12
C ARG A 43 -30.98 -1.27 -0.21
N TRP A 44 -30.75 -0.08 -0.76
CA TRP A 44 -30.30 1.08 0.02
C TRP A 44 -31.36 1.55 1.03
N ALA A 45 -32.64 1.62 0.61
CA ALA A 45 -33.73 1.95 1.53
C ALA A 45 -33.85 0.95 2.68
N LYS A 46 -33.60 -0.35 2.44
CA LYS A 46 -33.54 -1.35 3.51
C LYS A 46 -32.39 -1.05 4.48
N HIS A 47 -31.17 -0.82 3.99
CA HIS A 47 -30.03 -0.50 4.85
C HIS A 47 -30.25 0.76 5.70
N PHE A 48 -30.83 1.81 5.12
CA PHE A 48 -31.13 3.03 5.88
C PHE A 48 -32.22 2.81 6.94
N ARG A 49 -33.21 1.95 6.65
CA ARG A 49 -34.22 1.55 7.65
C ARG A 49 -33.63 0.73 8.79
N GLU A 50 -32.59 -0.06 8.50
CA GLU A 50 -31.83 -0.85 9.47
C GLU A 50 -30.80 -0.01 10.26
N GLY A 51 -30.73 1.32 10.01
CA GLY A 51 -29.91 2.25 10.79
C GLY A 51 -28.51 2.53 10.22
N ARG A 52 -28.21 2.10 8.99
CA ARG A 52 -26.97 2.52 8.30
C ARG A 52 -27.01 4.04 8.08
N GLU A 53 -25.97 4.77 8.48
CA GLU A 53 -25.89 6.21 8.23
C GLU A 53 -25.00 6.56 7.02
N ASP A 54 -24.03 5.71 6.70
CA ASP A 54 -23.08 5.98 5.61
C ASP A 54 -23.66 5.64 4.23
N VAL A 55 -23.43 6.54 3.27
CA VAL A 55 -23.79 6.39 1.85
C VAL A 55 -22.67 5.79 1.01
N ASN A 56 -21.45 5.73 1.56
CA ASN A 56 -20.29 5.17 0.88
C ASN A 56 -20.37 3.64 0.79
N ASP A 57 -19.69 3.07 -0.20
CA ASP A 57 -19.47 1.62 -0.26
C ASP A 57 -18.65 1.18 0.95
N ASP A 58 -19.00 0.04 1.55
CA ASP A 58 -18.14 -0.59 2.54
C ASP A 58 -16.81 -0.98 1.89
N PRO A 59 -15.71 -1.06 2.67
CA PRO A 59 -14.43 -1.52 2.15
C PRO A 59 -14.63 -2.84 1.41
N ARG A 60 -14.33 -2.85 0.11
CA ARG A 60 -14.44 -4.07 -0.68
C ARG A 60 -13.43 -5.07 -0.13
N SER A 61 -13.90 -6.25 0.26
CA SER A 61 -13.03 -7.38 0.50
C SER A 61 -12.34 -7.73 -0.82
N GLY A 62 -11.13 -7.21 -1.01
CA GLY A 62 -10.25 -7.63 -2.10
C GLY A 62 -9.83 -9.09 -1.91
N ARG A 63 -9.06 -9.64 -2.85
CA ARG A 63 -8.40 -10.93 -2.65
C ARG A 63 -7.46 -10.79 -1.44
N PRO A 64 -7.63 -11.59 -0.36
CA PRO A 64 -6.64 -11.60 0.71
C PRO A 64 -5.32 -12.07 0.09
N VAL A 65 -4.28 -11.27 0.26
CA VAL A 65 -2.93 -11.68 -0.14
C VAL A 65 -2.44 -12.61 0.95
N SER A 66 -2.78 -13.90 0.82
CA SER A 66 -2.46 -14.94 1.82
C SER A 66 -0.98 -15.02 2.16
N GLU A 67 -0.11 -14.52 1.28
CA GLU A 67 1.34 -14.58 1.41
C GLU A 67 1.97 -13.30 1.99
N LEU A 68 1.20 -12.21 2.23
CA LEU A 68 1.70 -10.99 2.91
C LEU A 68 1.46 -11.07 4.42
N THR A 69 2.00 -12.10 5.07
CA THR A 69 2.02 -12.22 6.52
C THR A 69 3.25 -11.51 7.09
N ASP A 70 3.19 -11.08 8.35
CA ASP A 70 4.34 -10.49 9.04
C ASP A 70 5.54 -11.46 9.10
N GLU A 71 5.25 -12.76 9.21
CA GLU A 71 6.23 -13.85 9.16
C GLU A 71 7.00 -13.87 7.82
N ASN A 72 6.28 -13.81 6.69
CA ASN A 72 6.91 -13.80 5.37
C ASN A 72 7.68 -12.51 5.10
N ILE A 73 7.19 -11.38 5.59
CA ILE A 73 7.90 -10.09 5.49
C ILE A 73 9.23 -10.16 6.25
N GLU A 74 9.22 -10.73 7.45
CA GLU A 74 10.44 -10.88 8.26
C GLU A 74 11.40 -11.89 7.64
N LEU A 75 10.89 -12.98 7.06
CA LEU A 75 11.71 -13.96 6.36
C LEU A 75 12.49 -13.32 5.20
N VAL A 76 11.80 -12.56 4.34
CA VAL A 76 12.46 -11.82 3.23
C VAL A 76 13.46 -10.79 3.78
N ARG A 77 13.14 -10.11 4.88
CA ARG A 77 14.07 -9.17 5.53
C ARG A 77 15.35 -9.86 5.99
N GLN A 78 15.25 -11.05 6.56
CA GLN A 78 16.40 -11.81 7.05
C GLN A 78 17.32 -12.22 5.91
N VAL A 79 16.76 -12.74 4.81
CA VAL A 79 17.57 -13.10 3.62
C VAL A 79 18.37 -11.90 3.12
N ILE A 80 17.72 -10.74 2.94
CA ILE A 80 18.38 -9.51 2.48
C ILE A 80 19.39 -8.97 3.49
N SER A 81 19.14 -9.13 4.79
CA SER A 81 20.06 -8.66 5.84
C SER A 81 21.31 -9.52 5.93
N ASN A 82 21.18 -10.82 5.63
CA ASN A 82 22.31 -11.76 5.58
C ASN A 82 23.16 -11.50 4.33
N ASP A 83 22.53 -11.31 3.17
CA ASP A 83 23.21 -10.96 1.93
C ASP A 83 22.45 -9.86 1.16
N PRO A 84 22.92 -8.60 1.23
CA PRO A 84 22.33 -7.50 0.48
C PRO A 84 22.45 -7.62 -1.05
N HIS A 85 23.24 -8.58 -1.55
CA HIS A 85 23.45 -8.84 -2.98
C HIS A 85 22.56 -9.96 -3.53
N SER A 86 21.74 -10.59 -2.70
CA SER A 86 20.85 -11.67 -3.11
C SER A 86 19.89 -11.23 -4.23
N THR A 87 19.74 -12.12 -5.20
CA THR A 87 18.85 -11.98 -6.34
C THR A 87 17.41 -12.33 -5.96
N TYR A 88 16.45 -11.94 -6.81
CA TYR A 88 15.06 -12.35 -6.64
C TYR A 88 14.90 -13.87 -6.60
N ASP A 89 15.63 -14.60 -7.45
CA ASP A 89 15.54 -16.06 -7.54
C ASP A 89 16.06 -16.74 -6.26
N GLU A 90 17.13 -16.23 -5.65
CA GLU A 90 17.65 -16.72 -4.38
C GLU A 90 16.66 -16.48 -3.24
N ILE A 91 16.09 -15.27 -3.16
CA ILE A 91 15.08 -14.93 -2.15
C ILE A 91 13.83 -15.82 -2.34
N ILE A 92 13.37 -16.03 -3.57
CA ILE A 92 12.23 -16.91 -3.87
C ILE A 92 12.53 -18.35 -3.48
N ALA A 93 13.73 -18.86 -3.79
CA ALA A 93 14.13 -20.22 -3.46
C ALA A 93 14.17 -20.44 -1.95
N GLU A 94 14.64 -19.45 -1.18
CA GLU A 94 14.75 -19.55 0.28
C GLU A 94 13.42 -19.33 1.00
N THR A 95 12.58 -18.43 0.50
CA THR A 95 11.31 -18.07 1.14
C THR A 95 10.10 -18.87 0.63
N SER A 96 10.24 -19.59 -0.48
CA SER A 96 9.14 -20.27 -1.20
C SER A 96 7.98 -19.34 -1.60
N LEU A 97 8.24 -18.03 -1.68
CA LEU A 97 7.25 -17.03 -2.08
C LEU A 97 7.22 -16.84 -3.60
N SER A 98 6.06 -16.47 -4.12
CA SER A 98 5.96 -16.10 -5.54
C SER A 98 6.71 -14.80 -5.83
N HIS A 99 7.25 -14.66 -7.04
CA HIS A 99 8.01 -13.47 -7.46
C HIS A 99 7.26 -12.16 -7.20
N GLY A 100 5.96 -12.11 -7.55
CA GLY A 100 5.15 -10.91 -7.35
C GLY A 100 4.96 -10.53 -5.88
N ILE A 101 4.92 -11.52 -4.98
CA ILE A 101 4.85 -11.26 -3.54
C ILE A 101 6.21 -10.80 -3.02
N THR A 102 7.30 -11.44 -3.42
CA THR A 102 8.66 -11.03 -3.06
C THR A 102 8.93 -9.58 -3.47
N GLU A 103 8.61 -9.21 -4.72
CA GLU A 103 8.72 -7.83 -5.22
C GLU A 103 7.91 -6.85 -4.37
N ARG A 104 6.67 -7.21 -4.04
CA ARG A 104 5.77 -6.40 -3.22
C ARG A 104 6.27 -6.25 -1.79
N ILE A 105 6.79 -7.30 -1.18
CA ILE A 105 7.38 -7.23 0.17
C ILE A 105 8.59 -6.29 0.15
N ILE A 106 9.50 -6.43 -0.81
CA ILE A 106 10.71 -5.61 -0.89
C ILE A 106 10.36 -4.13 -1.06
N HIS A 107 9.45 -3.80 -1.98
CA HIS A 107 9.14 -2.41 -2.32
C HIS A 107 8.05 -1.78 -1.45
N ASP A 108 6.94 -2.48 -1.20
CA ASP A 108 5.79 -1.92 -0.49
C ASP A 108 5.90 -2.08 1.03
N CYS A 109 6.41 -3.21 1.52
CA CYS A 109 6.47 -3.48 2.97
C CYS A 109 7.80 -3.01 3.58
N LEU A 110 8.93 -3.43 3.00
CA LEU A 110 10.27 -3.09 3.50
C LEU A 110 10.78 -1.73 3.03
N LYS A 111 10.12 -1.12 2.04
CA LYS A 111 10.51 0.18 1.45
C LYS A 111 11.94 0.21 0.95
N MET A 112 12.43 -0.92 0.43
CA MET A 112 13.78 -1.08 -0.11
C MET A 112 13.82 -0.82 -1.61
N LYS A 113 15.01 -0.44 -2.09
CA LYS A 113 15.30 -0.25 -3.51
C LYS A 113 16.66 -0.82 -3.85
N LYS A 114 16.80 -1.37 -5.05
CA LYS A 114 18.09 -1.81 -5.56
C LYS A 114 19.02 -0.60 -5.73
N VAL A 115 20.21 -0.69 -5.16
CA VAL A 115 21.31 0.27 -5.38
C VAL A 115 22.51 -0.52 -5.90
N THR A 116 23.15 -0.02 -6.95
CA THR A 116 24.33 -0.67 -7.52
C THR A 116 25.56 -0.41 -6.65
N SER A 117 26.39 -1.45 -6.47
CA SER A 117 27.68 -1.33 -5.80
C SER A 117 28.56 -0.30 -6.53
N ARG A 118 29.35 0.46 -5.76
CA ARG A 118 30.34 1.39 -6.32
C ARG A 118 31.67 0.69 -6.51
N TRP A 119 32.34 0.97 -7.62
CA TRP A 119 33.68 0.47 -7.87
C TRP A 119 34.68 1.12 -6.90
N VAL A 120 35.54 0.30 -6.28
CA VAL A 120 36.59 0.76 -5.37
C VAL A 120 37.95 0.45 -6.00
N PRO A 121 38.87 1.43 -6.13
CA PRO A 121 40.12 1.23 -6.88
C PRO A 121 41.08 0.18 -6.33
N HIS A 122 41.04 -0.08 -5.03
CA HIS A 122 41.96 -1.01 -4.40
C HIS A 122 41.33 -1.67 -3.17
N GLN A 123 41.66 -2.95 -2.98
CA GLN A 123 41.28 -3.69 -1.78
C GLN A 123 42.32 -3.43 -0.68
N LEU A 124 41.99 -2.51 0.22
CA LEU A 124 42.91 -2.11 1.30
C LEU A 124 43.01 -3.20 2.38
N THR A 125 44.23 -3.43 2.86
CA THR A 125 44.47 -4.20 4.08
C THR A 125 44.03 -3.42 5.32
N ASP A 126 43.83 -4.10 6.45
CA ASP A 126 43.39 -3.44 7.67
C ASP A 126 44.43 -2.44 8.20
N GLU A 127 45.72 -2.77 8.09
CA GLU A 127 46.84 -1.86 8.37
C GLU A 127 46.75 -0.57 7.53
N GLN A 128 46.50 -0.70 6.22
CA GLN A 128 46.35 0.44 5.31
C GLN A 128 45.13 1.30 5.65
N LYS A 129 44.00 0.68 6.05
CA LYS A 129 42.81 1.41 6.49
C LYS A 129 43.11 2.23 7.75
N GLN A 130 43.80 1.64 8.73
CA GLN A 130 44.16 2.31 9.98
C GLN A 130 45.10 3.50 9.73
N GLN A 131 46.15 3.29 8.92
CA GLN A 131 47.07 4.35 8.48
C GLN A 131 46.33 5.50 7.81
N ARG A 132 45.41 5.21 6.87
CA ARG A 132 44.61 6.25 6.20
C ARG A 132 43.77 7.04 7.19
N VAL A 133 43.07 6.38 8.11
CA VAL A 133 42.25 7.06 9.13
C VAL A 133 43.12 7.96 10.01
N LYS A 134 44.29 7.49 10.44
CA LYS A 134 45.24 8.28 11.24
C LYS A 134 45.68 9.55 10.51
N LEU A 135 46.19 9.41 9.29
CA LEU A 135 46.65 10.54 8.48
C LEU A 135 45.54 11.54 8.19
N CYS A 136 44.33 11.07 7.88
CA CYS A 136 43.17 11.95 7.67
C CYS A 136 42.81 12.75 8.93
N ARG A 137 42.87 12.13 10.12
CA ARG A 137 42.63 12.84 11.39
C ARG A 137 43.70 13.89 11.64
N GLU A 138 44.98 13.55 11.44
CA GLU A 138 46.09 14.49 11.60
C GLU A 138 45.97 15.70 10.66
N ASN A 139 45.63 15.46 9.39
CA ASN A 139 45.41 16.51 8.40
C ASN A 139 44.22 17.39 8.77
N LEU A 140 43.12 16.79 9.26
CA LEU A 140 41.96 17.54 9.71
C LEU A 140 42.31 18.45 10.90
N THR A 141 43.07 17.95 11.88
CA THR A 141 43.53 18.74 13.02
C THR A 141 44.43 19.90 12.58
N LYS A 142 45.36 19.67 11.65
CA LYS A 142 46.22 20.74 11.10
C LYS A 142 45.39 21.84 10.43
N PHE A 143 44.44 21.44 9.59
CA PHE A 143 43.52 22.36 8.92
C PHE A 143 42.71 23.19 9.93
N GLN A 144 42.16 22.55 10.98
CA GLN A 144 41.41 23.24 12.02
C GLN A 144 42.28 24.20 12.85
N ASN A 145 43.55 23.88 13.03
CA ASN A 145 44.52 24.71 13.75
C ASN A 145 45.15 25.81 12.88
N GLY A 146 44.80 25.90 11.59
CA GLY A 146 45.28 26.94 10.69
C GLY A 146 46.75 26.84 10.29
N SER A 147 47.36 25.65 10.38
CA SER A 147 48.74 25.39 9.89
C SER A 147 48.75 24.82 8.47
#